data_AF-A0A2N2Z4B6-F1
#
_entry.id   AF-A0A2N2Z4B6-F1
#
_cell.length_a   1.000
_cell.length_b   1.000
_cell.length_c   1.000
_cell.angle_alpha   90.00
_cell.angle_beta   90.00
_cell.angle_gamma   90.00
#
_symmetry.space_group_name_H-M   'P 1'
#
loop_
_entity.id
_entity.type
_entity.pdbx_description
1 polymer ?
#
loop_
_entity_poly.entity_id
_entity_poly.type
_entity_poly.pdbx_seq_one_letter_code
_entity_poly.pdbx_strand_id
1 'polypeptide(L)'
;ARSGYEHFDKDGNNLYVIAQFFPRMAVYSDVEGWQNHQFWGSGEFALPFGNYEVNITVPADHILDGTGVLQNRKEVFSKKMMDRYEQATKSFDKPIVIVTQEEATEAEKGFSEKKKTWKLKADNVRDFAFATSRKFVYDMMAVDINGKKVMAVSMYPKEGNPLWGDYSTKVVASTLKSYSKYTFDYPYHKAISVHSKNQGMEYPMICWNYGRPNEDGTYSDGVKYGMMSVIIHEVGHNFFPMIVNSDERQWAWMDEGINTFMQYLAEQDFGAAHPEAIGKLDKYPSRRGPAANIVRYMSGDQNFITPIMANPEYVTQLGNNAYGKPATALNILRETVMGHELFDKAFSTYARRWEFKHPTPDDFFRTMEDASAVDLDWFWRGWFFSTDYVDISLKGVKKLYVTSTPTKKAKDFARERGIDLSKNPDLVYTISEEDEDFDPKMKSQNFMQSATTLQEYIASNKDRIINTDISNPKYLYEVTFAKPGGLVMPLIVEYTYADGTKEEVRYPAQIWAKSNSEVTKVLVTDKEITNVQIDPKLETADIDVTNNSWPKNETESKFDKFKSQIKN
;
A
#
# COMPACT_ATOMS: atom_id res chain seq x y z
N ALA A 1 20.76 -7.43 -11.85
CA ALA A 1 21.78 -6.41 -12.22
C ALA A 1 21.02 -5.13 -12.56
N ARG A 2 21.58 -3.92 -12.54
CA ARG A 2 20.80 -2.69 -12.83
C ARG A 2 20.88 -2.21 -14.29
N SER A 3 21.84 -2.77 -15.02
CA SER A 3 22.21 -2.47 -16.40
C SER A 3 22.92 -3.71 -16.96
N GLY A 4 22.88 -3.95 -18.27
CA GLY A 4 23.55 -5.07 -18.91
C GLY A 4 22.88 -5.54 -20.20
N TYR A 5 22.90 -6.84 -20.42
CA TYR A 5 22.28 -7.47 -21.58
C TYR A 5 21.73 -8.85 -21.26
N GLU A 6 20.75 -9.27 -22.04
CA GLU A 6 20.29 -10.65 -22.15
C GLU A 6 20.90 -11.28 -23.41
N HIS A 7 21.53 -12.45 -23.26
CA HIS A 7 22.00 -13.27 -24.38
C HIS A 7 20.96 -14.35 -24.74
N PHE A 8 20.76 -14.57 -26.03
CA PHE A 8 19.84 -15.59 -26.57
C PHE A 8 20.63 -16.72 -27.22
N ASP A 9 20.85 -17.81 -26.47
CA ASP A 9 21.71 -18.93 -26.92
C ASP A 9 21.26 -19.56 -28.25
N LYS A 10 19.96 -19.58 -28.52
CA LYS A 10 19.39 -20.23 -29.72
C LYS A 10 19.76 -19.55 -31.04
N ASP A 11 20.02 -18.25 -31.00
CA ASP A 11 20.24 -17.43 -32.20
C ASP A 11 21.45 -16.48 -32.09
N GLY A 12 22.15 -16.48 -30.95
CA GLY A 12 23.36 -15.69 -30.71
C GLY A 12 23.11 -14.19 -30.57
N ASN A 13 21.85 -13.75 -30.46
CA ASN A 13 21.52 -12.34 -30.33
C ASN A 13 21.67 -11.82 -28.90
N ASN A 14 21.77 -10.50 -28.78
CA ASN A 14 21.77 -9.79 -27.51
C ASN A 14 20.66 -8.73 -27.48
N LEU A 15 20.04 -8.57 -26.32
CA LEU A 15 19.19 -7.44 -25.98
C LEU A 15 19.88 -6.63 -24.90
N TYR A 16 20.17 -5.37 -25.18
CA TYR A 16 20.90 -4.49 -24.28
C TYR A 16 19.94 -3.57 -23.53
N VAL A 17 20.10 -3.47 -22.22
CA VAL A 17 19.43 -2.52 -21.32
C VAL A 17 20.52 -1.74 -20.58
N ILE A 18 20.83 -0.55 -21.07
CA ILE A 18 22.05 0.17 -20.70
C ILE A 18 21.71 1.42 -19.92
N ALA A 19 22.30 1.49 -18.73
CA ALA A 19 22.32 2.65 -17.85
C ALA A 19 23.68 2.75 -17.14
N GLN A 20 23.89 3.83 -16.38
CA GLN A 20 25.07 4.03 -15.54
C GLN A 20 26.41 4.01 -16.33
N PHE A 21 26.37 4.46 -17.59
CA PHE A 21 27.51 4.42 -18.53
C PHE A 21 28.24 5.77 -18.67
N PHE A 22 27.86 6.77 -17.87
CA PHE A 22 28.40 8.12 -17.89
C PHE A 22 28.64 8.60 -16.44
N PRO A 23 29.54 9.58 -16.22
CA PRO A 23 29.78 10.10 -14.88
C PRO A 23 28.55 10.85 -14.35
N ARG A 24 28.12 10.52 -13.13
CA ARG A 24 27.02 11.19 -12.42
C ARG A 24 27.58 12.20 -11.43
N MET A 25 26.94 13.37 -11.33
CA MET A 25 27.29 14.38 -10.34
C MET A 25 26.75 13.96 -8.96
N ALA A 26 27.58 14.05 -7.93
CA ALA A 26 27.13 13.82 -6.55
C ALA A 26 26.17 14.93 -6.12
N VAL A 27 25.10 14.57 -5.42
CA VAL A 27 24.14 15.54 -4.86
C VAL A 27 24.77 16.24 -3.66
N TYR A 28 24.55 17.55 -3.55
CA TYR A 28 24.71 18.28 -2.29
C TYR A 28 23.32 18.59 -1.75
N SER A 29 22.98 18.00 -0.60
CA SER A 29 21.76 18.25 0.14
C SER A 29 22.00 19.33 1.18
N ASP A 30 21.08 20.28 1.32
CA ASP A 30 21.14 21.31 2.36
C ASP A 30 20.92 20.74 3.78
N VAL A 31 20.44 19.49 3.88
CA VAL A 31 20.18 18.78 5.15
C VAL A 31 21.34 17.86 5.52
N GLU A 32 21.82 17.06 4.56
CA GLU A 32 22.76 15.95 4.81
C GLU A 32 24.17 16.24 4.24
N GLY A 33 24.36 17.31 3.46
CA GLY A 33 25.60 17.63 2.78
C GLY A 33 25.84 16.78 1.52
N TRP A 34 27.11 16.47 1.22
CA TRP A 34 27.49 15.72 0.01
C TRP A 34 27.10 14.24 0.09
N GLN A 35 26.31 13.76 -0.88
CA GLN A 35 25.95 12.36 -1.05
C GLN A 35 26.99 11.65 -1.94
N ASN A 36 28.06 11.14 -1.34
CA ASN A 36 29.21 10.54 -2.03
C ASN A 36 29.46 9.07 -1.69
N HIS A 37 28.49 8.40 -1.05
CA HIS A 37 28.57 6.98 -0.74
C HIS A 37 28.71 6.14 -2.02
N GLN A 38 29.65 5.19 -2.01
CA GLN A 38 29.74 4.18 -3.07
C GLN A 38 28.51 3.27 -3.06
N PHE A 39 28.23 2.62 -4.17
CA PHE A 39 27.13 1.67 -4.27
C PHE A 39 27.53 0.30 -3.69
N TRP A 40 26.79 -0.19 -2.69
CA TRP A 40 27.09 -1.47 -2.00
C TRP A 40 26.07 -2.59 -2.26
N GLY A 41 24.89 -2.28 -2.81
CA GLY A 41 23.94 -3.31 -3.23
C GLY A 41 22.48 -2.98 -2.96
N SER A 42 22.18 -2.41 -1.79
CA SER A 42 20.80 -2.26 -1.30
C SER A 42 20.26 -0.83 -1.34
N GLY A 43 21.08 0.17 -1.01
CA GLY A 43 20.69 1.57 -1.21
C GLY A 43 20.92 1.97 -2.64
N GLU A 44 19.93 2.57 -3.30
CA GLU A 44 20.06 3.06 -4.68
C GLU A 44 20.90 4.38 -4.69
N PHE A 45 20.56 5.39 -5.49
CA PHE A 45 21.37 6.58 -5.72
C PHE A 45 20.65 7.89 -5.38
N ALA A 46 21.28 8.81 -4.65
CA ALA A 46 20.83 10.20 -4.61
C ALA A 46 21.33 10.94 -5.88
N LEU A 47 20.44 11.45 -6.73
CA LEU A 47 20.81 12.06 -8.02
C LEU A 47 20.23 13.47 -8.22
N PRO A 48 20.97 14.42 -8.81
CA PRO A 48 20.43 15.73 -9.18
C PRO A 48 19.66 15.65 -10.50
N PHE A 49 18.81 16.64 -10.77
CA PHE A 49 18.22 16.81 -12.10
C PHE A 49 19.21 17.39 -13.10
N GLY A 50 19.14 16.94 -14.35
CA GLY A 50 19.99 17.40 -15.44
C GLY A 50 19.29 17.39 -16.80
N ASN A 51 19.93 18.06 -17.75
CA ASN A 51 19.55 18.04 -19.16
C ASN A 51 20.60 17.23 -19.93
N TYR A 52 20.14 16.40 -20.86
CA TYR A 52 20.96 15.44 -21.59
C TYR A 52 20.72 15.56 -23.09
N GLU A 53 21.81 15.64 -23.85
CA GLU A 53 21.81 15.45 -25.30
C GLU A 53 22.69 14.25 -25.61
N VAL A 54 22.09 13.16 -26.07
CA VAL A 54 22.75 11.85 -26.17
C VAL A 54 22.62 11.30 -27.59
N ASN A 55 23.77 10.98 -28.20
CA ASN A 55 23.86 10.36 -29.52
C ASN A 55 24.37 8.93 -29.37
N ILE A 56 23.54 7.94 -29.70
CA ILE A 56 23.90 6.52 -29.57
C ILE A 56 23.96 5.88 -30.95
N THR A 57 25.11 5.29 -31.27
CA THR A 57 25.32 4.58 -32.53
C THR A 57 25.24 3.07 -32.31
N VAL A 58 24.31 2.42 -33.00
CA VAL A 58 24.07 0.97 -32.94
C VAL A 58 24.06 0.35 -34.34
N PRO A 59 24.16 -0.99 -34.47
CA PRO A 59 23.92 -1.67 -35.74
C PRO A 59 22.61 -1.22 -36.41
N ALA A 60 22.60 -1.12 -37.74
CA ALA A 60 21.50 -0.54 -38.52
C ALA A 60 20.20 -1.37 -38.45
N ASP A 61 20.28 -2.62 -38.03
CA ASP A 61 19.17 -3.56 -37.79
C ASP A 61 18.59 -3.47 -36.36
N HIS A 62 19.22 -2.75 -35.44
CA HIS A 62 18.69 -2.58 -34.08
C HIS A 62 17.54 -1.57 -33.99
N ILE A 63 16.53 -1.83 -33.18
CA ILE A 63 15.64 -0.79 -32.67
C ILE A 63 16.25 -0.25 -31.37
N LEU A 64 16.11 1.06 -31.13
CA LEU A 64 16.56 1.72 -29.91
C LEU A 64 15.49 2.70 -29.44
N ASP A 65 15.24 2.72 -28.13
CA ASP A 65 14.55 3.82 -27.47
C ASP A 65 15.16 4.03 -26.07
N GLY A 66 14.86 5.16 -25.45
CA GLY A 66 15.46 5.53 -24.17
C GLY A 66 14.85 6.78 -23.56
N THR A 67 15.42 7.23 -22.45
CA THR A 67 15.10 8.51 -21.82
C THR A 67 15.18 9.64 -22.84
N GLY A 68 14.18 10.53 -22.85
CA GLY A 68 14.16 11.72 -23.70
C GLY A 68 13.48 11.57 -25.07
N VAL A 69 13.28 12.70 -25.73
CA VAL A 69 12.60 12.84 -27.03
C VAL A 69 13.57 12.47 -28.15
N LEU A 70 13.17 11.54 -29.01
CA LEU A 70 13.92 11.21 -30.23
C LEU A 70 13.83 12.35 -31.26
N GLN A 71 14.96 12.99 -31.51
CA GLN A 71 15.07 14.19 -32.34
C GLN A 71 15.10 13.88 -33.85
N ASN A 72 15.68 12.74 -34.24
CA ASN A 72 15.90 12.40 -35.65
C ASN A 72 15.05 11.21 -36.12
N ARG A 73 13.82 11.07 -35.62
CA ARG A 73 12.94 9.92 -35.90
C ARG A 73 12.78 9.60 -37.40
N LYS A 74 12.64 10.62 -38.26
CA LYS A 74 12.52 10.45 -39.72
C LYS A 74 13.77 9.87 -40.39
N GLU A 75 14.94 9.97 -39.77
CA GLU A 75 16.19 9.39 -40.27
C GLU A 75 16.36 7.92 -39.88
N VAL A 76 15.87 7.54 -38.68
CA VAL A 76 16.07 6.21 -38.11
C VAL A 76 14.88 5.26 -38.30
N PHE A 77 13.69 5.79 -38.55
CA PHE A 77 12.49 5.01 -38.86
C PHE A 77 12.34 4.80 -40.36
N SER A 78 11.91 3.61 -40.75
CA SER A 78 11.39 3.38 -42.10
C SER A 78 10.08 4.14 -42.34
N LYS A 79 9.68 4.31 -43.59
CA LYS A 79 8.38 4.92 -43.94
C LYS A 79 7.20 4.20 -43.25
N LYS A 80 7.20 2.86 -43.25
CA LYS A 80 6.16 2.05 -42.58
C LYS A 80 6.11 2.31 -41.08
N MET A 81 7.27 2.41 -40.43
CA MET A 81 7.35 2.73 -39.01
C MET A 81 6.83 4.13 -38.72
N MET A 82 7.13 5.12 -39.58
CA MET A 82 6.59 6.47 -39.47
C MET A 82 5.05 6.49 -39.61
N ASP A 83 4.49 5.79 -40.60
CA ASP A 83 3.04 5.72 -40.80
C ASP A 83 2.34 5.08 -39.58
N ARG A 84 2.90 4.00 -39.03
CA ARG A 84 2.41 3.35 -37.80
C ARG A 84 2.55 4.25 -36.58
N TYR A 85 3.65 5.00 -36.46
CA TYR A 85 3.86 5.95 -35.37
C TYR A 85 2.80 7.05 -35.38
N GLU A 86 2.50 7.63 -36.55
CA GLU A 86 1.45 8.64 -36.69
C GLU A 86 0.06 8.09 -36.31
N GLN A 87 -0.23 6.83 -36.63
CA GLN A 87 -1.45 6.14 -36.16
C GLN A 87 -1.45 5.97 -34.64
N ALA A 88 -0.33 5.55 -34.06
CA ALA A 88 -0.20 5.34 -32.63
C ALA A 88 -0.45 6.63 -31.82
N THR A 89 0.01 7.78 -32.33
CA THR A 89 -0.23 9.09 -31.69
C THR A 89 -1.71 9.54 -31.69
N LYS A 90 -2.59 8.75 -32.31
CA LYS A 90 -4.04 8.97 -32.39
C LYS A 90 -4.84 7.79 -31.83
N SER A 91 -4.18 6.73 -31.37
CA SER A 91 -4.81 5.53 -30.82
C SER A 91 -4.77 5.58 -29.30
N PHE A 92 -5.92 5.78 -28.67
CA PHE A 92 -6.04 5.91 -27.21
C PHE A 92 -6.58 4.66 -26.51
N ASP A 93 -7.09 3.70 -27.27
CA ASP A 93 -7.77 2.51 -26.74
C ASP A 93 -7.00 1.22 -26.99
N LYS A 94 -6.01 1.25 -27.91
CA LYS A 94 -5.21 0.06 -28.23
C LYS A 94 -3.79 0.40 -28.69
N PRO A 95 -2.81 -0.48 -28.42
CA PRO A 95 -1.46 -0.40 -28.99
C PRO A 95 -1.46 -0.49 -30.52
N ILE A 96 -0.57 0.29 -31.15
CA ILE A 96 -0.20 0.14 -32.56
C ILE A 96 1.24 -0.39 -32.61
N VAL A 97 1.41 -1.54 -33.26
CA VAL A 97 2.72 -2.19 -33.42
C VAL A 97 3.51 -1.45 -34.50
N ILE A 98 4.59 -0.78 -34.10
CA ILE A 98 5.49 -0.01 -34.96
C ILE A 98 6.47 -0.93 -35.70
N VAL A 99 7.04 -1.90 -34.98
CA VAL A 99 7.91 -2.96 -35.53
C VAL A 99 7.25 -4.30 -35.22
N THR A 100 6.88 -5.05 -36.25
CA THR A 100 6.14 -6.31 -36.07
C THR A 100 7.05 -7.44 -35.65
N GLN A 101 6.45 -8.52 -35.12
CA GLN A 101 7.21 -9.73 -34.79
C GLN A 101 7.87 -10.35 -36.02
N GLU A 102 7.21 -10.32 -37.18
CA GLU A 102 7.77 -10.82 -38.44
C GLU A 102 8.99 -10.00 -38.85
N GLU A 103 8.93 -8.66 -38.71
CA GLU A 103 10.04 -7.76 -39.00
C GLU A 103 11.22 -8.00 -38.05
N ALA A 104 10.96 -8.17 -36.74
CA ALA A 104 11.99 -8.50 -35.75
C ALA A 104 12.61 -9.89 -35.98
N THR A 105 11.78 -10.89 -36.35
CA THR A 105 12.21 -12.27 -36.64
C THR A 105 13.06 -12.33 -37.92
N GLU A 106 12.83 -11.44 -38.89
CA GLU A 106 13.69 -11.34 -40.05
C GLU A 106 15.01 -10.63 -39.70
N ALA A 107 14.97 -9.56 -38.90
CA ALA A 107 16.16 -8.82 -38.49
C ALA A 107 17.13 -9.69 -37.68
N GLU A 108 16.64 -10.53 -36.76
CA GLU A 108 17.47 -11.35 -35.88
C GLU A 108 18.23 -12.50 -36.57
N LYS A 109 17.94 -12.80 -37.84
CA LYS A 109 18.68 -13.78 -38.65
C LYS A 109 20.05 -13.26 -39.11
N GLY A 110 20.25 -11.95 -39.11
CA GLY A 110 21.46 -11.30 -39.61
C GLY A 110 22.13 -10.40 -38.56
N PHE A 111 23.35 -9.98 -38.86
CA PHE A 111 24.12 -9.03 -38.05
C PHE A 111 24.62 -7.92 -38.96
N SER A 112 23.95 -6.76 -38.94
CA SER A 112 24.32 -5.65 -39.82
C SER A 112 25.65 -5.02 -39.41
N GLU A 113 26.60 -4.91 -40.35
CA GLU A 113 27.82 -4.11 -40.16
C GLU A 113 27.58 -2.61 -40.32
N LYS A 114 26.48 -2.23 -41.00
CA LYS A 114 26.07 -0.84 -41.12
C LYS A 114 25.63 -0.32 -39.75
N LYS A 115 25.79 0.98 -39.52
CA LYS A 115 25.43 1.63 -38.26
C LYS A 115 24.40 2.74 -38.48
N LYS A 116 23.62 3.04 -37.44
CA LYS A 116 22.71 4.19 -37.39
C LYS A 116 22.81 4.89 -36.04
N THR A 117 22.64 6.22 -36.04
CA THR A 117 22.76 7.06 -34.85
C THR A 117 21.39 7.58 -34.44
N TRP A 118 21.02 7.33 -33.19
CA TRP A 118 19.81 7.84 -32.55
C TRP A 118 20.17 9.04 -31.69
N LYS A 119 19.43 10.15 -31.86
CA LYS A 119 19.67 11.42 -31.15
C LYS A 119 18.54 11.67 -30.17
N LEU A 120 18.80 11.57 -28.88
CA LEU A 120 17.83 11.74 -27.80
C LEU A 120 18.13 13.02 -27.02
N LYS A 121 17.08 13.74 -26.64
CA LYS A 121 17.17 14.91 -25.77
C LYS A 121 16.23 14.76 -24.57
N ALA A 122 16.74 14.86 -23.37
CA ALA A 122 15.96 14.81 -22.14
C ALA A 122 16.21 16.07 -21.32
N ASP A 123 15.15 16.71 -20.85
CA ASP A 123 15.24 17.90 -20.01
C ASP A 123 14.68 17.58 -18.62
N ASN A 124 15.36 18.05 -17.59
CA ASN A 124 14.98 17.95 -16.18
C ASN A 124 14.73 16.50 -15.70
N VAL A 125 15.64 15.58 -16.03
CA VAL A 125 15.60 14.16 -15.60
C VAL A 125 16.78 13.85 -14.68
N ARG A 126 16.63 12.89 -13.77
CA ARG A 126 17.68 12.56 -12.79
C ARG A 126 18.73 11.55 -13.25
N ASP A 127 18.44 10.80 -14.31
CA ASP A 127 19.36 9.83 -14.92
C ASP A 127 18.99 9.61 -16.39
N PHE A 128 19.81 8.85 -17.12
CA PHE A 128 19.59 8.51 -18.51
C PHE A 128 19.84 7.02 -18.78
N ALA A 129 18.90 6.38 -19.46
CA ALA A 129 19.03 4.99 -19.88
C ALA A 129 18.45 4.75 -21.28
N PHE A 130 18.86 3.64 -21.91
CA PHE A 130 18.34 3.22 -23.20
C PHE A 130 18.35 1.70 -23.36
N ALA A 131 17.50 1.19 -24.25
CA ALA A 131 17.51 -0.20 -24.66
C ALA A 131 17.73 -0.32 -26.17
N THR A 132 18.45 -1.36 -26.58
CA THR A 132 18.65 -1.63 -28.01
C THR A 132 18.78 -3.12 -28.35
N SER A 133 18.13 -3.55 -29.43
CA SER A 133 18.23 -4.91 -29.97
C SER A 133 17.60 -4.99 -31.36
N ARG A 134 18.06 -5.94 -32.18
CA ARG A 134 17.36 -6.34 -33.42
C ARG A 134 16.15 -7.24 -33.16
N LYS A 135 16.04 -7.84 -31.97
CA LYS A 135 14.91 -8.71 -31.59
C LYS A 135 13.64 -7.95 -31.24
N PHE A 136 13.69 -6.62 -31.10
CA PHE A 136 12.56 -5.86 -30.56
C PHE A 136 11.37 -5.78 -31.52
N VAL A 137 10.27 -6.37 -31.06
CA VAL A 137 8.92 -5.86 -31.32
C VAL A 137 8.77 -4.55 -30.56
N TYR A 138 8.11 -3.59 -31.19
CA TYR A 138 7.96 -2.24 -30.64
C TYR A 138 6.55 -1.74 -30.88
N ASP A 139 5.79 -1.50 -29.83
CA ASP A 139 4.43 -0.99 -29.92
C ASP A 139 4.21 0.19 -28.96
N MET A 140 3.18 0.98 -29.25
CA MET A 140 2.84 2.14 -28.43
C MET A 140 1.39 2.59 -28.64
N MET A 141 0.86 3.34 -27.68
CA MET A 141 -0.43 4.03 -27.78
C MET A 141 -0.37 5.40 -27.11
N ALA A 142 -1.27 6.28 -27.52
CA ALA A 142 -1.45 7.57 -26.88
C ALA A 142 -2.24 7.41 -25.57
N VAL A 143 -1.91 8.26 -24.60
CA VAL A 143 -2.58 8.40 -23.32
C VAL A 143 -2.93 9.87 -23.18
N ASP A 144 -4.19 10.17 -22.91
CA ASP A 144 -4.63 11.52 -22.56
C ASP A 144 -4.52 11.71 -21.05
N ILE A 145 -3.68 12.65 -20.63
CA ILE A 145 -3.52 13.10 -19.25
C ILE A 145 -3.95 14.57 -19.23
N ASN A 146 -5.22 14.81 -18.87
CA ASN A 146 -5.81 16.15 -18.75
C ASN A 146 -5.59 17.06 -19.98
N GLY A 147 -5.77 16.52 -21.19
CA GLY A 147 -5.60 17.22 -22.46
C GLY A 147 -4.18 17.17 -23.02
N LYS A 148 -3.22 16.64 -22.26
CA LYS A 148 -1.85 16.40 -22.70
C LYS A 148 -1.68 14.98 -23.19
N LYS A 149 -1.19 14.85 -24.42
CA LYS A 149 -0.85 13.56 -25.01
C LYS A 149 0.51 13.06 -24.53
N VAL A 150 0.52 11.88 -23.92
CA VAL A 150 1.70 11.11 -23.52
C VAL A 150 1.71 9.79 -24.30
N MET A 151 2.88 9.24 -24.62
CA MET A 151 2.99 7.92 -25.25
C MET A 151 3.30 6.83 -24.23
N ALA A 152 2.44 5.81 -24.15
CA ALA A 152 2.76 4.54 -23.50
C ALA A 152 3.44 3.63 -24.53
N VAL A 153 4.58 3.05 -24.18
CA VAL A 153 5.47 2.37 -25.13
C VAL A 153 5.96 1.05 -24.54
N SER A 154 6.02 -0.01 -25.35
CA SER A 154 6.69 -1.26 -24.96
C SER A 154 7.64 -1.79 -26.02
N MET A 155 8.77 -2.32 -25.55
CA MET A 155 9.83 -2.94 -26.37
C MET A 155 10.10 -4.34 -25.86
N TYR A 156 9.90 -5.36 -26.69
CA TYR A 156 10.05 -6.74 -26.23
C TYR A 156 10.44 -7.68 -27.38
N PRO A 157 11.23 -8.72 -27.11
CA PRO A 157 11.53 -9.74 -28.09
C PRO A 157 10.35 -10.71 -28.25
N LYS A 158 10.32 -11.50 -29.33
CA LYS A 158 9.23 -12.46 -29.62
C LYS A 158 8.98 -13.46 -28.47
N GLU A 159 10.00 -13.76 -27.68
CA GLU A 159 9.93 -14.63 -26.51
C GLU A 159 9.02 -14.06 -25.40
N GLY A 160 8.71 -12.75 -25.43
CA GLY A 160 7.71 -12.15 -24.55
C GLY A 160 6.26 -12.38 -24.98
N ASN A 161 6.02 -12.81 -26.23
CA ASN A 161 4.68 -13.00 -26.75
C ASN A 161 4.06 -14.36 -26.39
N PRO A 162 2.73 -14.44 -26.24
CA PRO A 162 1.75 -13.36 -26.48
C PRO A 162 1.60 -12.38 -25.30
N LEU A 163 2.08 -12.75 -24.11
CA LEU A 163 1.86 -12.02 -22.86
C LEU A 163 2.18 -10.51 -22.95
N TRP A 164 3.34 -10.15 -23.50
CA TRP A 164 3.75 -8.75 -23.63
C TRP A 164 2.87 -7.96 -24.62
N GLY A 165 2.60 -8.53 -25.80
CA GLY A 165 1.75 -7.89 -26.81
C GLY A 165 0.30 -7.72 -26.35
N ASP A 166 -0.20 -8.59 -25.47
CA ASP A 166 -1.56 -8.50 -24.97
C ASP A 166 -1.75 -7.40 -23.91
N TYR A 167 -0.74 -7.19 -23.05
CA TYR A 167 -0.90 -6.41 -21.81
C TYR A 167 0.08 -5.27 -21.61
N SER A 168 1.36 -5.39 -22.02
CA SER A 168 2.44 -4.50 -21.56
C SER A 168 2.12 -3.01 -21.78
N THR A 169 1.83 -2.61 -23.02
CA THR A 169 1.53 -1.20 -23.34
C THR A 169 0.22 -0.70 -22.69
N LYS A 170 -0.77 -1.56 -22.49
CA LYS A 170 -2.01 -1.21 -21.78
C LYS A 170 -1.75 -0.96 -20.30
N VAL A 171 -0.89 -1.76 -19.68
CA VAL A 171 -0.48 -1.60 -18.29
C VAL A 171 0.29 -0.29 -18.11
N VAL A 172 1.22 0.04 -19.02
CA VAL A 172 1.90 1.34 -19.00
C VAL A 172 0.87 2.49 -19.10
N ALA A 173 -0.06 2.40 -20.05
CA ALA A 173 -1.09 3.42 -20.25
C ALA A 173 -2.00 3.61 -19.03
N SER A 174 -2.45 2.51 -18.41
CA SER A 174 -3.26 2.54 -17.20
C SER A 174 -2.49 3.12 -16.02
N THR A 175 -1.23 2.72 -15.83
CA THR A 175 -0.37 3.23 -14.75
C THR A 175 -0.22 4.74 -14.82
N LEU A 176 0.04 5.30 -16.02
CA LEU A 176 0.14 6.74 -16.22
C LEU A 176 -1.13 7.49 -15.81
N LYS A 177 -2.31 6.94 -16.10
CA LYS A 177 -3.60 7.52 -15.70
C LYS A 177 -3.80 7.44 -14.19
N SER A 178 -3.59 6.27 -13.59
CA SER A 178 -3.81 6.05 -12.16
C SER A 178 -2.86 6.89 -11.30
N TYR A 179 -1.57 6.92 -11.62
CA TYR A 179 -0.63 7.75 -10.87
C TYR A 179 -0.95 9.25 -11.01
N SER A 180 -1.28 9.72 -12.22
CA SER A 180 -1.64 11.12 -12.43
C SER A 180 -2.90 11.53 -11.65
N LYS A 181 -3.87 10.61 -11.51
CA LYS A 181 -5.12 10.81 -10.75
C LYS A 181 -4.86 11.11 -9.28
N TYR A 182 -3.95 10.38 -8.62
CA TYR A 182 -3.69 10.54 -7.17
C TYR A 182 -2.52 11.49 -6.85
N THR A 183 -1.77 11.96 -7.86
CA THR A 183 -0.59 12.81 -7.66
C THR A 183 -0.68 14.13 -8.45
N PHE A 184 0.11 14.27 -9.50
CA PHE A 184 0.19 15.36 -10.46
C PHE A 184 0.22 14.79 -11.88
N ASP A 185 -0.04 15.61 -12.89
CA ASP A 185 -0.07 15.16 -14.28
C ASP A 185 1.32 14.76 -14.77
N TYR A 186 1.44 13.58 -15.39
CA TYR A 186 2.72 13.11 -15.90
C TYR A 186 3.42 14.15 -16.81
N PRO A 187 4.60 14.66 -16.42
CA PRO A 187 5.22 15.82 -17.07
C PRO A 187 6.01 15.44 -18.33
N TYR A 188 6.41 14.18 -18.49
CA TYR A 188 7.16 13.75 -19.67
C TYR A 188 6.25 13.36 -20.84
N HIS A 189 6.85 13.17 -22.02
CA HIS A 189 6.15 12.90 -23.28
C HIS A 189 5.91 11.40 -23.55
N LYS A 190 6.61 10.51 -22.82
CA LYS A 190 6.46 9.06 -22.94
C LYS A 190 6.91 8.33 -21.68
N ALA A 191 6.43 7.09 -21.52
CA ALA A 191 6.97 6.09 -20.61
C ALA A 191 7.13 4.75 -21.35
N ILE A 192 8.25 4.06 -21.15
CA ILE A 192 8.66 2.87 -21.89
C ILE A 192 8.84 1.69 -20.94
N SER A 193 8.21 0.56 -21.25
CA SER A 193 8.47 -0.74 -20.62
C SER A 193 9.27 -1.64 -21.57
N VAL A 194 10.44 -2.11 -21.13
CA VAL A 194 11.29 -3.01 -21.92
C VAL A 194 11.33 -4.39 -21.28
N HIS A 195 11.13 -5.44 -22.07
CA HIS A 195 11.32 -6.81 -21.60
C HIS A 195 12.80 -7.13 -21.49
N SER A 196 13.23 -7.55 -20.30
CA SER A 196 14.56 -8.12 -20.06
C SER A 196 14.46 -9.26 -19.06
N LYS A 197 15.14 -10.39 -19.32
CA LYS A 197 15.13 -11.54 -18.41
C LYS A 197 15.58 -11.15 -17.00
N ASN A 198 14.73 -11.45 -16.01
CA ASN A 198 15.00 -11.32 -14.57
C ASN A 198 15.40 -9.89 -14.11
N GLN A 199 14.71 -8.86 -14.62
CA GLN A 199 14.92 -7.47 -14.22
C GLN A 199 13.65 -6.83 -13.65
N GLY A 200 13.84 -5.85 -12.78
CA GLY A 200 12.91 -4.82 -12.33
C GLY A 200 13.81 -3.64 -11.98
N MET A 201 13.79 -2.61 -12.83
CA MET A 201 14.66 -1.45 -12.67
C MET A 201 14.15 -0.28 -13.49
N GLU A 202 14.15 0.86 -12.82
CA GLU A 202 13.56 2.12 -13.19
C GLU A 202 14.60 3.15 -13.61
N TYR A 203 14.29 3.90 -14.66
CA TYR A 203 15.00 5.11 -15.06
C TYR A 203 13.97 6.12 -15.59
N PRO A 204 14.33 7.41 -15.72
CA PRO A 204 13.38 8.39 -16.23
C PRO A 204 12.86 8.01 -17.63
N MET A 205 11.54 7.91 -17.76
CA MET A 205 10.80 7.53 -18.97
C MET A 205 10.99 6.08 -19.46
N ILE A 206 11.83 5.26 -18.83
CA ILE A 206 12.12 3.90 -19.30
C ILE A 206 12.45 2.94 -18.17
N CYS A 207 11.92 1.73 -18.23
CA CYS A 207 12.22 0.67 -17.27
C CYS A 207 12.41 -0.71 -17.92
N TRP A 208 13.06 -1.61 -17.20
CA TRP A 208 13.26 -3.00 -17.61
C TRP A 208 12.45 -3.94 -16.71
N ASN A 209 11.65 -4.82 -17.31
CA ASN A 209 10.73 -5.69 -16.58
C ASN A 209 10.89 -7.15 -17.00
N TYR A 210 10.73 -8.05 -16.03
CA TYR A 210 10.63 -9.49 -16.28
C TYR A 210 9.21 -9.89 -16.68
N GLY A 211 9.07 -11.17 -17.01
CA GLY A 211 7.79 -11.83 -17.22
C GLY A 211 7.77 -12.46 -18.60
N ARG A 212 7.96 -13.78 -18.67
CA ARG A 212 8.08 -14.49 -19.93
C ARG A 212 7.12 -15.68 -19.96
N PRO A 213 6.34 -15.86 -21.03
CA PRO A 213 5.61 -17.09 -21.22
C PRO A 213 6.56 -18.27 -21.49
N ASN A 214 6.02 -19.48 -21.46
CA ASN A 214 6.69 -20.66 -21.96
C ASN A 214 6.92 -20.55 -23.48
N GLU A 215 7.79 -21.39 -24.04
CA GLU A 215 8.12 -21.35 -25.48
C GLU A 215 6.92 -21.59 -26.40
N ASP A 216 5.91 -22.31 -25.91
CA ASP A 216 4.65 -22.55 -26.61
C ASP A 216 3.63 -21.40 -26.47
N GLY A 217 4.02 -20.30 -25.80
CA GLY A 217 3.18 -19.14 -25.54
C GLY A 217 2.27 -19.27 -24.33
N THR A 218 2.24 -20.41 -23.63
CA THR A 218 1.43 -20.59 -22.42
C THR A 218 2.06 -19.89 -21.20
N TYR A 219 1.25 -19.46 -20.24
CA TYR A 219 1.73 -18.85 -19.00
C TYR A 219 0.72 -19.05 -17.86
N SER A 220 1.20 -18.98 -16.61
CA SER A 220 0.35 -19.02 -15.43
C SER A 220 -0.12 -17.61 -15.04
N ASP A 221 -1.19 -17.53 -14.24
CA ASP A 221 -1.63 -16.26 -13.64
C ASP A 221 -0.53 -15.61 -12.80
N GLY A 222 0.32 -16.40 -12.14
CA GLY A 222 1.46 -15.88 -11.38
C GLY A 222 2.48 -15.15 -12.26
N VAL A 223 2.74 -15.65 -13.48
CA VAL A 223 3.60 -14.98 -14.46
C VAL A 223 2.92 -13.73 -15.01
N LYS A 224 1.62 -13.83 -15.34
CA LYS A 224 0.81 -12.71 -15.86
C LYS A 224 0.78 -11.53 -14.89
N TYR A 225 0.25 -11.75 -13.68
CA TYR A 225 0.15 -10.68 -12.68
C TYR A 225 1.51 -10.25 -12.17
N GLY A 226 2.50 -11.15 -12.11
CA GLY A 226 3.88 -10.79 -11.77
C GLY A 226 4.48 -9.77 -12.76
N MET A 227 4.36 -10.04 -14.07
CA MET A 227 4.80 -9.11 -15.11
C MET A 227 4.05 -7.78 -15.01
N MET A 228 2.72 -7.82 -14.94
CA MET A 228 1.90 -6.60 -14.90
C MET A 228 2.22 -5.74 -13.67
N SER A 229 2.28 -6.35 -12.48
CA SER A 229 2.61 -5.66 -11.23
C SER A 229 3.99 -5.00 -11.26
N VAL A 230 5.01 -5.67 -11.83
CA VAL A 230 6.33 -5.05 -11.99
C VAL A 230 6.29 -3.91 -13.01
N ILE A 231 5.63 -4.06 -14.16
CA ILE A 231 5.45 -2.93 -15.09
C ILE A 231 4.77 -1.73 -14.41
N ILE A 232 3.74 -1.96 -13.59
CA ILE A 232 3.07 -0.90 -12.82
C ILE A 232 4.07 -0.23 -11.86
N HIS A 233 4.86 -1.03 -11.13
CA HIS A 233 5.85 -0.55 -10.17
C HIS A 233 6.94 0.30 -10.87
N GLU A 234 7.56 -0.25 -11.91
CA GLU A 234 8.67 0.40 -12.59
C GLU A 234 8.24 1.64 -13.41
N VAL A 235 7.03 1.63 -13.98
CA VAL A 235 6.47 2.84 -14.59
C VAL A 235 6.11 3.86 -13.52
N GLY A 236 5.56 3.40 -12.39
CA GLY A 236 5.27 4.21 -11.21
C GLY A 236 6.48 4.98 -10.70
N HIS A 237 7.68 4.39 -10.82
CA HIS A 237 8.89 5.06 -10.39
C HIS A 237 9.20 6.37 -11.14
N ASN A 238 8.59 6.59 -12.30
CA ASN A 238 8.68 7.89 -12.94
C ASN A 238 8.18 9.03 -12.03
N PHE A 239 7.20 8.77 -11.16
CA PHE A 239 6.69 9.76 -10.20
C PHE A 239 7.56 9.79 -8.94
N PHE A 240 7.83 8.63 -8.35
CA PHE A 240 8.65 8.45 -7.15
C PHE A 240 9.74 7.41 -7.45
N PRO A 241 11.01 7.78 -7.65
CA PRO A 241 11.64 9.01 -7.21
C PRO A 241 12.09 9.86 -8.40
N MET A 242 11.66 9.55 -9.63
CA MET A 242 12.22 10.22 -10.81
C MET A 242 11.76 11.67 -10.99
N ILE A 243 10.63 12.06 -10.39
CA ILE A 243 10.13 13.43 -10.39
C ILE A 243 10.08 14.00 -8.97
N VAL A 244 9.57 13.23 -8.00
CA VAL A 244 9.67 13.55 -6.57
C VAL A 244 10.94 12.87 -6.04
N ASN A 245 12.05 13.58 -6.07
CA ASN A 245 13.40 13.02 -6.05
C ASN A 245 13.97 12.84 -4.65
N SER A 246 13.38 11.92 -3.88
CA SER A 246 13.85 11.55 -2.56
C SER A 246 15.25 10.91 -2.58
N ASP A 247 15.97 11.03 -1.47
CA ASP A 247 17.24 10.32 -1.27
C ASP A 247 16.98 8.84 -0.93
N GLU A 248 16.80 8.01 -1.96
CA GLU A 248 16.63 6.56 -1.87
C GLU A 248 17.85 5.83 -1.27
N ARG A 249 19.04 6.45 -1.32
CA ARG A 249 20.26 5.90 -0.71
C ARG A 249 20.13 5.90 0.81
N GLN A 250 19.50 6.92 1.36
CA GLN A 250 19.26 7.05 2.79
C GLN A 250 17.90 6.49 3.23
N TRP A 251 16.86 6.72 2.43
CA TRP A 251 15.46 6.46 2.77
C TRP A 251 14.76 5.62 1.69
N ALA A 252 15.20 4.38 1.48
CA ALA A 252 14.64 3.49 0.44
C ALA A 252 13.11 3.38 0.46
N TRP A 253 12.46 3.50 1.62
CA TRP A 253 11.00 3.45 1.71
C TRP A 253 10.28 4.62 1.04
N MET A 254 10.91 5.80 0.94
CA MET A 254 10.31 6.96 0.29
C MET A 254 10.16 6.74 -1.21
N ASP A 255 11.05 5.94 -1.77
CA ASP A 255 10.94 5.48 -3.13
C ASP A 255 10.03 4.25 -3.17
N GLU A 256 10.50 3.14 -2.61
CA GLU A 256 9.91 1.82 -2.78
C GLU A 256 8.57 1.64 -2.08
N GLY A 257 8.41 2.25 -0.91
CA GLY A 257 7.21 2.13 -0.08
C GLY A 257 6.08 3.01 -0.59
N ILE A 258 6.39 4.25 -0.95
CA ILE A 258 5.43 5.17 -1.59
C ILE A 258 5.01 4.63 -2.95
N ASN A 259 5.97 4.17 -3.76
CA ASN A 259 5.69 3.57 -5.06
C ASN A 259 4.89 2.26 -4.91
N THR A 260 5.18 1.41 -3.93
CA THR A 260 4.37 0.20 -3.65
C THR A 260 2.94 0.54 -3.22
N PHE A 261 2.73 1.60 -2.43
CA PHE A 261 1.39 2.07 -2.10
C PHE A 261 0.62 2.51 -3.35
N MET A 262 1.25 3.32 -4.20
CA MET A 262 0.66 3.76 -5.47
C MET A 262 0.44 2.63 -6.47
N GLN A 263 1.34 1.64 -6.50
CA GLN A 263 1.21 0.41 -7.26
C GLN A 263 -0.07 -0.33 -6.86
N TYR A 264 -0.34 -0.46 -5.55
CA TYR A 264 -1.59 -1.09 -5.09
C TYR A 264 -2.81 -0.38 -5.67
N LEU A 265 -2.89 0.96 -5.59
CA LEU A 265 -4.00 1.71 -6.16
C LEU A 265 -4.11 1.52 -7.68
N ALA A 266 -2.99 1.56 -8.40
CA ALA A 266 -2.96 1.39 -9.85
C ALA A 266 -3.33 -0.04 -10.29
N GLU A 267 -2.96 -1.06 -9.52
CA GLU A 267 -3.39 -2.45 -9.72
C GLU A 267 -4.91 -2.59 -9.57
N GLN A 268 -5.49 -1.99 -8.54
CA GLN A 268 -6.95 -2.01 -8.33
C GLN A 268 -7.69 -1.24 -9.44
N ASP A 269 -7.20 -0.05 -9.82
CA ASP A 269 -7.75 0.72 -10.94
C ASP A 269 -7.63 -0.04 -12.27
N PHE A 270 -6.52 -0.74 -12.50
CA PHE A 270 -6.34 -1.60 -13.68
C PHE A 270 -7.36 -2.73 -13.70
N GLY A 271 -7.52 -3.46 -12.59
CA GLY A 271 -8.50 -4.56 -12.50
C GLY A 271 -9.94 -4.08 -12.73
N ALA A 272 -10.29 -2.89 -12.24
CA ALA A 272 -11.60 -2.27 -12.47
C ALA A 272 -11.81 -1.82 -13.92
N ALA A 273 -10.77 -1.28 -14.57
CA ALA A 273 -10.83 -0.82 -15.96
C ALA A 273 -10.74 -1.96 -16.99
N HIS A 274 -10.11 -3.07 -16.61
CA HIS A 274 -9.84 -4.23 -17.46
C HIS A 274 -10.31 -5.54 -16.79
N PRO A 275 -11.63 -5.71 -16.54
CA PRO A 275 -12.16 -6.91 -15.89
C PRO A 275 -11.81 -8.19 -16.66
N GLU A 276 -11.64 -8.12 -17.98
CA GLU A 276 -11.20 -9.23 -18.81
C GLU A 276 -9.80 -9.76 -18.45
N ALA A 277 -8.93 -8.89 -17.93
CA ALA A 277 -7.56 -9.25 -17.56
C ALA A 277 -7.49 -9.98 -16.21
N ILE A 278 -8.47 -9.76 -15.32
CA ILE A 278 -8.57 -10.39 -14.00
C ILE A 278 -9.50 -11.62 -13.97
N GLY A 279 -10.22 -11.89 -15.06
CA GLY A 279 -11.00 -13.11 -15.26
C GLY A 279 -12.18 -13.21 -14.29
N LYS A 280 -12.15 -14.19 -13.38
CA LYS A 280 -13.22 -14.41 -12.38
C LYS A 280 -12.94 -13.78 -11.02
N LEU A 281 -11.82 -13.07 -10.88
CA LEU A 281 -11.48 -12.39 -9.64
C LEU A 281 -12.33 -11.12 -9.50
N ASP A 282 -12.77 -10.82 -8.28
CA ASP A 282 -13.52 -9.58 -8.00
C ASP A 282 -12.63 -8.33 -8.07
N LYS A 283 -11.34 -8.51 -7.79
CA LYS A 283 -10.33 -7.45 -7.70
C LYS A 283 -8.97 -7.96 -8.19
N TYR A 284 -8.09 -7.02 -8.56
CA TYR A 284 -6.71 -7.37 -8.90
C TYR A 284 -6.03 -8.06 -7.70
N PRO A 285 -5.32 -9.19 -7.89
CA PRO A 285 -4.73 -9.97 -6.80
C PRO A 285 -3.41 -9.36 -6.30
N SER A 286 -3.48 -8.16 -5.72
CA SER A 286 -2.33 -7.42 -5.19
C SER A 286 -1.62 -8.18 -4.07
N ARG A 287 -0.30 -8.26 -4.15
CA ARG A 287 0.54 -8.96 -3.15
C ARG A 287 0.92 -8.12 -1.94
N ARG A 288 0.88 -6.80 -2.07
CA ARG A 288 1.22 -5.81 -1.04
C ARG A 288 0.12 -4.74 -0.96
N GLY A 289 0.09 -4.01 0.15
CA GLY A 289 -0.90 -2.98 0.43
C GLY A 289 -1.88 -3.38 1.53
N PRO A 290 -2.75 -4.39 1.34
CA PRO A 290 -3.70 -4.82 2.36
C PRO A 290 -3.04 -5.18 3.69
N ALA A 291 -3.66 -4.76 4.80
CA ALA A 291 -3.12 -4.93 6.15
C ALA A 291 -2.84 -6.39 6.52
N ALA A 292 -3.72 -7.32 6.14
CA ALA A 292 -3.51 -8.75 6.40
C ALA A 292 -2.22 -9.33 5.77
N ASN A 293 -1.70 -8.73 4.68
CA ASN A 293 -0.56 -9.28 3.97
C ASN A 293 0.79 -9.04 4.69
N ILE A 294 0.87 -8.07 5.61
CA ILE A 294 2.12 -7.78 6.35
C ILE A 294 2.25 -8.58 7.65
N VAL A 295 1.16 -9.20 8.12
CA VAL A 295 1.07 -9.86 9.44
C VAL A 295 2.22 -10.84 9.69
N ARG A 296 2.52 -11.70 8.72
CA ARG A 296 3.61 -12.69 8.85
C ARG A 296 4.98 -12.05 9.12
N TYR A 297 5.23 -10.88 8.54
CA TYR A 297 6.47 -10.15 8.78
C TYR A 297 6.46 -9.52 10.17
N MET A 298 5.36 -8.86 10.54
CA MET A 298 5.23 -8.16 11.84
C MET A 298 5.20 -9.12 13.04
N SER A 299 4.72 -10.35 12.85
CA SER A 299 4.75 -11.42 13.85
C SER A 299 6.11 -12.13 13.96
N GLY A 300 7.11 -11.69 13.20
CA GLY A 300 8.46 -12.28 13.19
C GLY A 300 9.25 -11.97 14.46
N ASP A 301 10.44 -12.58 14.57
CA ASP A 301 11.39 -12.24 15.62
C ASP A 301 11.85 -10.78 15.46
N GLN A 302 11.53 -9.97 16.46
CA GLN A 302 11.81 -8.54 16.48
C GLN A 302 13.31 -8.22 16.43
N ASN A 303 14.18 -9.16 16.82
CA ASN A 303 15.63 -8.99 16.69
C ASN A 303 16.10 -8.94 15.22
N PHE A 304 15.26 -9.39 14.27
CA PHE A 304 15.54 -9.40 12.83
C PHE A 304 14.59 -8.50 12.03
N ILE A 305 13.93 -7.56 12.71
CA ILE A 305 13.08 -6.53 12.11
C ILE A 305 13.74 -5.18 12.39
N THR A 306 13.70 -4.31 11.39
CA THR A 306 14.34 -3.00 11.46
C THR A 306 13.26 -1.93 11.23
N PRO A 307 13.30 -0.76 11.90
CA PRO A 307 12.39 0.35 11.61
C PRO A 307 12.45 0.76 10.13
N ILE A 308 11.35 1.29 9.60
CA ILE A 308 11.26 1.75 8.20
C ILE A 308 12.30 2.85 7.92
N MET A 309 12.58 3.68 8.93
CA MET A 309 13.55 4.77 8.88
C MET A 309 15.02 4.30 8.99
N ALA A 310 15.32 3.04 8.69
CA ALA A 310 16.71 2.57 8.67
C ALA A 310 17.30 2.68 7.27
N ASN A 311 18.60 2.98 7.21
CA ASN A 311 19.33 2.98 5.96
C ASN A 311 19.30 1.55 5.34
N PRO A 312 18.96 1.41 4.05
CA PRO A 312 18.75 0.12 3.39
C PRO A 312 19.98 -0.81 3.41
N GLU A 313 21.19 -0.27 3.57
CA GLU A 313 22.43 -1.08 3.63
C GLU A 313 22.53 -1.94 4.90
N TYR A 314 21.75 -1.63 5.95
CA TYR A 314 21.76 -2.36 7.22
C TYR A 314 20.49 -3.19 7.45
N VAL A 315 19.59 -3.27 6.47
CA VAL A 315 18.29 -3.92 6.59
C VAL A 315 18.38 -5.40 6.20
N THR A 316 17.90 -6.29 7.08
CA THR A 316 17.93 -7.76 6.85
C THR A 316 16.79 -8.28 5.98
N GLN A 317 15.64 -7.59 5.97
CA GLN A 317 14.43 -7.98 5.24
C GLN A 317 13.94 -6.82 4.36
N LEU A 318 14.79 -6.36 3.44
CA LEU A 318 14.57 -5.14 2.64
C LEU A 318 13.21 -5.14 1.94
N GLY A 319 12.81 -6.27 1.34
CA GLY A 319 11.51 -6.39 0.67
C GLY A 319 10.30 -6.13 1.57
N ASN A 320 10.39 -6.36 2.87
CA ASN A 320 9.32 -6.02 3.80
C ASN A 320 9.49 -4.61 4.37
N ASN A 321 10.72 -4.20 4.68
CA ASN A 321 11.02 -2.92 5.32
C ASN A 321 10.88 -1.73 4.36
N ALA A 322 11.43 -1.81 3.14
CA ALA A 322 11.39 -0.73 2.16
C ALA A 322 10.07 -0.70 1.37
N TYR A 323 9.37 -1.83 1.22
CA TYR A 323 8.17 -1.91 0.38
C TYR A 323 6.90 -2.27 1.16
N GLY A 324 6.89 -3.45 1.79
CA GLY A 324 5.67 -4.04 2.35
C GLY A 324 5.08 -3.25 3.52
N LYS A 325 5.85 -3.05 4.58
CA LYS A 325 5.45 -2.33 5.80
C LYS A 325 5.05 -0.87 5.51
N PRO A 326 5.82 -0.06 4.77
CA PRO A 326 5.42 1.32 4.44
C PRO A 326 4.16 1.36 3.57
N ALA A 327 4.04 0.51 2.55
CA ALA A 327 2.83 0.48 1.73
C ALA A 327 1.59 0.05 2.52
N THR A 328 1.73 -0.89 3.46
CA THR A 328 0.65 -1.25 4.38
C THR A 328 0.32 -0.13 5.34
N ALA A 329 1.31 0.55 5.91
CA ALA A 329 1.07 1.71 6.76
C ALA A 329 0.26 2.79 6.02
N LEU A 330 0.65 3.14 4.79
CA LEU A 330 -0.08 4.13 3.99
C LEU A 330 -1.51 3.68 3.62
N ASN A 331 -1.70 2.39 3.33
CA ASN A 331 -3.05 1.86 3.11
C ASN A 331 -3.91 1.89 4.38
N ILE A 332 -3.38 1.50 5.54
CA ILE A 332 -4.10 1.62 6.81
C ILE A 332 -4.44 3.08 7.10
N LEU A 333 -3.50 3.99 6.84
CA LEU A 333 -3.71 5.41 7.03
C LEU A 333 -4.86 5.93 6.15
N ARG A 334 -4.92 5.51 4.88
CA ARG A 334 -5.97 5.86 3.92
C ARG A 334 -7.32 5.22 4.21
N GLU A 335 -7.35 3.92 4.46
CA GLU A 335 -8.57 3.13 4.57
C GLU A 335 -9.21 3.21 5.96
N THR A 336 -8.38 3.25 7.01
CA THR A 336 -8.82 3.05 8.39
C THR A 336 -8.76 4.31 9.25
N VAL A 337 -7.77 5.17 9.04
CA VAL A 337 -7.48 6.30 9.95
C VAL A 337 -8.02 7.64 9.40
N MET A 338 -7.66 8.01 8.18
CA MET A 338 -7.99 9.33 7.59
C MET A 338 -9.21 9.28 6.67
N GLY A 339 -9.47 8.14 6.04
CA GLY A 339 -10.40 8.04 4.92
C GLY A 339 -9.82 8.60 3.62
N HIS A 340 -10.46 8.24 2.50
CA HIS A 340 -9.94 8.52 1.15
C HIS A 340 -9.82 10.02 0.87
N GLU A 341 -10.81 10.83 1.27
CA GLU A 341 -10.86 12.26 0.95
C GLU A 341 -9.66 13.02 1.55
N LEU A 342 -9.44 12.88 2.85
CA LEU A 342 -8.35 13.58 3.54
C LEU A 342 -6.99 13.03 3.11
N PHE A 343 -6.86 11.70 3.00
CA PHE A 343 -5.61 11.08 2.60
C PHE A 343 -5.23 11.47 1.16
N ASP A 344 -6.13 11.29 0.19
CA ASP A 344 -5.82 11.54 -1.22
C ASP A 344 -5.50 13.01 -1.46
N LYS A 345 -6.21 13.92 -0.76
CA LYS A 345 -5.92 15.35 -0.79
C LYS A 345 -4.52 15.66 -0.26
N ALA A 346 -4.15 15.08 0.88
CA ALA A 346 -2.86 15.32 1.51
C ALA A 346 -1.70 14.72 0.71
N PHE A 347 -1.87 13.48 0.22
CA PHE A 347 -0.89 12.78 -0.60
C PHE A 347 -0.65 13.49 -1.94
N SER A 348 -1.72 13.90 -2.64
CA SER A 348 -1.59 14.70 -3.87
C SER A 348 -0.91 16.06 -3.60
N THR A 349 -1.18 16.67 -2.43
CA THR A 349 -0.52 17.91 -2.02
C THR A 349 0.98 17.71 -1.80
N TYR A 350 1.40 16.61 -1.17
CA TYR A 350 2.81 16.23 -1.06
C TYR A 350 3.46 16.08 -2.44
N ALA A 351 2.88 15.25 -3.30
CA ALA A 351 3.43 14.98 -4.62
C ALA A 351 3.61 16.28 -5.44
N ARG A 352 2.62 17.20 -5.40
CA ARG A 352 2.69 18.49 -6.09
C ARG A 352 3.69 19.48 -5.47
N ARG A 353 3.82 19.51 -4.13
CA ARG A 353 4.78 20.39 -3.45
C ARG A 353 6.22 20.03 -3.82
N TRP A 354 6.48 18.75 -4.02
CA TRP A 354 7.81 18.17 -4.21
C TRP A 354 8.10 17.70 -5.63
N GLU A 355 7.20 17.98 -6.58
CA GLU A 355 7.46 17.78 -8.01
C GLU A 355 8.73 18.54 -8.42
N PHE A 356 9.70 17.81 -8.97
CA PHE A 356 11.04 18.29 -9.34
C PHE A 356 11.88 18.86 -8.18
N LYS A 357 11.74 18.29 -6.98
CA LYS A 357 12.52 18.65 -5.77
C LYS A 357 12.96 17.39 -5.00
N HIS A 358 13.73 17.59 -3.93
CA HIS A 358 14.31 16.54 -3.09
C HIS A 358 13.72 16.53 -1.67
N PRO A 359 12.57 15.86 -1.43
CA PRO A 359 11.97 15.78 -0.10
C PRO A 359 12.75 14.85 0.84
N THR A 360 12.72 15.16 2.14
CA THR A 360 13.07 14.23 3.23
C THR A 360 11.81 13.54 3.79
N PRO A 361 11.95 12.53 4.66
CA PRO A 361 10.81 11.94 5.38
C PRO A 361 9.94 12.97 6.12
N ASP A 362 10.57 13.97 6.75
CA ASP A 362 9.87 15.01 7.51
C ASP A 362 8.95 15.84 6.61
N ASP A 363 9.36 16.09 5.37
CA ASP A 363 8.56 16.82 4.39
C ASP A 363 7.29 16.06 4.00
N PHE A 364 7.38 14.72 3.94
CA PHE A 364 6.23 13.84 3.72
C PHE A 364 5.30 13.87 4.94
N PHE A 365 5.81 13.56 6.13
CA PHE A 365 5.01 13.51 7.37
C PHE A 365 4.30 14.84 7.63
N ARG A 366 5.05 15.94 7.57
CA ARG A 366 4.50 17.29 7.77
C ARG A 366 3.44 17.64 6.73
N THR A 367 3.63 17.27 5.46
CA THR A 367 2.62 17.57 4.44
C THR A 367 1.35 16.76 4.64
N MET A 368 1.47 15.50 5.04
CA MET A 368 0.32 14.65 5.33
C MET A 368 -0.54 15.24 6.46
N GLU A 369 0.08 15.78 7.52
CA GLU A 369 -0.63 16.41 8.63
C GLU A 369 -1.16 17.81 8.29
N ASP A 370 -0.33 18.68 7.70
CA ASP A 370 -0.68 20.06 7.33
C ASP A 370 -1.88 20.12 6.36
N ALA A 371 -1.90 19.24 5.35
CA ALA A 371 -2.94 19.25 4.33
C ALA A 371 -4.24 18.55 4.77
N SER A 372 -4.18 17.69 5.80
CA SER A 372 -5.36 16.95 6.31
C SER A 372 -5.93 17.50 7.62
N ALA A 373 -5.14 18.27 8.37
CA ALA A 373 -5.41 18.68 9.76
C ALA A 373 -5.62 17.50 10.73
N VAL A 374 -5.09 16.32 10.41
CA VAL A 374 -5.10 15.14 11.28
C VAL A 374 -3.75 15.03 12.00
N ASP A 375 -3.79 14.84 13.32
CA ASP A 375 -2.61 14.55 14.14
C ASP A 375 -2.20 13.07 13.95
N LEU A 376 -1.00 12.88 13.39
CA LEU A 376 -0.45 11.58 12.99
C LEU A 376 0.87 11.25 13.71
N ASP A 377 1.28 12.04 14.71
CA ASP A 377 2.51 11.82 15.49
C ASP A 377 2.60 10.38 16.04
N TRP A 378 1.48 9.90 16.60
CA TRP A 378 1.38 8.53 17.13
C TRP A 378 1.56 7.46 16.04
N PHE A 379 1.08 7.75 14.82
CA PHE A 379 1.12 6.83 13.69
C PHE A 379 2.53 6.74 13.13
N TRP A 380 3.18 7.90 12.88
CA TRP A 380 4.55 7.97 12.38
C TRP A 380 5.52 7.31 13.37
N ARG A 381 5.43 7.68 14.64
CA ARG A 381 6.29 7.12 15.69
C ARG A 381 6.19 5.59 15.77
N GLY A 382 4.99 5.04 15.70
CA GLY A 382 4.78 3.60 15.74
C GLY A 382 5.26 2.91 14.45
N TRP A 383 4.66 3.27 13.32
CA TRP A 383 4.87 2.52 12.07
C TRP A 383 6.28 2.70 11.48
N PHE A 384 6.85 3.90 11.57
CA PHE A 384 8.09 4.26 10.86
C PHE A 384 9.34 4.16 11.73
N PHE A 385 9.24 4.56 13.00
CA PHE A 385 10.38 4.66 13.91
C PHE A 385 10.53 3.48 14.87
N SER A 386 9.53 2.60 14.99
CA SER A 386 9.62 1.39 15.82
C SER A 386 9.50 0.10 15.02
N THR A 387 9.87 -1.01 15.67
CA THR A 387 9.64 -2.37 15.16
C THR A 387 8.36 -2.98 15.71
N ASP A 388 7.60 -2.25 16.54
CA ASP A 388 6.41 -2.77 17.20
C ASP A 388 5.40 -3.34 16.19
N TYR A 389 4.53 -4.20 16.71
CA TYR A 389 3.42 -4.81 15.98
C TYR A 389 2.07 -4.44 16.59
N VAL A 390 1.01 -4.64 15.81
CA VAL A 390 -0.38 -4.49 16.24
C VAL A 390 -0.84 -5.81 16.86
N ASP A 391 -1.35 -5.75 18.07
CA ASP A 391 -2.08 -6.84 18.75
C ASP A 391 -3.05 -6.15 19.70
N ILE A 392 -4.36 -6.32 19.43
CA ILE A 392 -5.45 -5.79 20.22
C ILE A 392 -6.37 -6.94 20.61
N SER A 393 -6.43 -7.21 21.91
CA SER A 393 -7.19 -8.33 22.45
C SER A 393 -8.48 -7.91 23.14
N LEU A 394 -9.46 -8.81 23.10
CA LEU A 394 -10.66 -8.71 23.90
C LEU A 394 -10.43 -9.41 25.25
N LYS A 395 -10.20 -8.59 26.29
CA LYS A 395 -9.88 -9.10 27.63
C LYS A 395 -11.10 -9.64 28.38
N GLY A 396 -12.27 -9.03 28.18
CA GLY A 396 -13.50 -9.52 28.78
C GLY A 396 -14.75 -8.76 28.38
N VAL A 397 -15.88 -9.46 28.43
CA VAL A 397 -17.23 -8.90 28.25
C VAL A 397 -18.05 -9.31 29.47
N LYS A 398 -18.51 -8.32 30.24
CA LYS A 398 -19.32 -8.54 31.43
C LYS A 398 -20.70 -7.93 31.23
N LYS A 399 -21.75 -8.72 31.42
CA LYS A 399 -23.10 -8.19 31.55
C LYS A 399 -23.23 -7.56 32.94
N LEU A 400 -23.57 -6.28 32.96
CA LEU A 400 -23.76 -5.49 34.17
C LEU A 400 -25.26 -5.39 34.49
N TYR A 401 -25.54 -5.38 35.79
CA TYR A 401 -26.86 -5.16 36.38
C TYR A 401 -26.79 -3.93 37.29
N VAL A 402 -27.90 -3.20 37.40
CA VAL A 402 -27.98 -2.00 38.25
C VAL A 402 -28.75 -2.28 39.53
N THR A 403 -28.20 -1.80 40.63
CA THR A 403 -28.80 -1.88 41.97
C THR A 403 -28.63 -0.57 42.73
N SER A 404 -29.62 -0.24 43.56
CA SER A 404 -29.54 0.85 44.56
C SER A 404 -28.87 0.41 45.85
N THR A 405 -28.59 -0.89 46.01
CA THR A 405 -27.87 -1.42 47.18
C THR A 405 -26.37 -1.28 46.97
N PRO A 406 -25.62 -0.66 47.90
CA PRO A 406 -24.17 -0.57 47.78
C PRO A 406 -23.51 -1.96 47.65
N THR A 407 -22.80 -2.16 46.55
CA THR A 407 -22.03 -3.38 46.29
C THR A 407 -20.81 -3.47 47.19
N LYS A 408 -20.20 -4.65 47.31
CA LYS A 408 -18.94 -4.85 48.02
C LYS A 408 -17.86 -3.90 47.51
N LYS A 409 -17.67 -3.83 46.19
CA LYS A 409 -16.74 -2.89 45.53
C LYS A 409 -17.01 -1.42 45.93
N ALA A 410 -18.27 -1.01 45.94
CA ALA A 410 -18.63 0.35 46.33
C ALA A 410 -18.34 0.64 47.81
N LYS A 411 -18.62 -0.32 48.70
CA LYS A 411 -18.32 -0.22 50.14
C LYS A 411 -16.82 -0.14 50.39
N ASP A 412 -16.03 -0.95 49.69
CA ASP A 412 -14.57 -0.98 49.81
C ASP A 412 -13.96 0.35 49.31
N PHE A 413 -14.36 0.81 48.12
CA PHE A 413 -13.97 2.11 47.58
C PHE A 413 -14.32 3.28 48.51
N ALA A 414 -15.54 3.26 49.06
CA ALA A 414 -15.99 4.30 49.98
C ALA A 414 -15.16 4.29 51.26
N ARG A 415 -14.83 3.11 51.80
CA ARG A 415 -13.96 2.96 52.97
C ARG A 415 -12.55 3.51 52.69
N GLU A 416 -11.96 3.18 51.55
CA GLU A 416 -10.62 3.65 51.17
C GLU A 416 -10.54 5.17 51.02
N ARG A 417 -11.63 5.80 50.59
CA ARG A 417 -11.69 7.25 50.36
C ARG A 417 -12.38 8.04 51.47
N GLY A 418 -12.77 7.40 52.57
CA GLY A 418 -13.48 8.05 53.67
C GLY A 418 -14.86 8.60 53.29
N ILE A 419 -15.52 8.01 52.29
CA ILE A 419 -16.84 8.41 51.81
C ILE A 419 -17.91 7.72 52.65
N ASP A 420 -18.84 8.50 53.19
CA ASP A 420 -20.03 7.98 53.88
C ASP A 420 -21.18 7.78 52.87
N LEU A 421 -21.40 6.53 52.46
CA LEU A 421 -22.44 6.18 51.50
C LEU A 421 -23.86 6.47 52.03
N SER A 422 -24.08 6.52 53.35
CA SER A 422 -25.40 6.83 53.91
C SER A 422 -25.86 8.26 53.61
N LYS A 423 -24.92 9.17 53.33
CA LYS A 423 -25.20 10.56 52.94
C LYS A 423 -25.58 10.71 51.47
N ASN A 424 -25.47 9.64 50.68
CA ASN A 424 -25.79 9.64 49.26
C ASN A 424 -26.71 8.45 48.93
N PRO A 425 -27.94 8.42 49.47
CA PRO A 425 -28.86 7.29 49.30
C PRO A 425 -29.28 7.07 47.84
N ASP A 426 -29.16 8.09 47.00
CA ASP A 426 -29.63 8.06 45.61
C ASP A 426 -28.61 7.47 44.63
N LEU A 427 -27.42 7.09 45.10
CA LEU A 427 -26.40 6.47 44.27
C LEU A 427 -26.87 5.13 43.71
N VAL A 428 -26.55 4.92 42.43
CA VAL A 428 -26.74 3.64 41.75
C VAL A 428 -25.39 2.97 41.50
N TYR A 429 -25.40 1.65 41.62
CA TYR A 429 -24.20 0.82 41.50
C TYR A 429 -24.39 -0.21 40.40
N THR A 430 -23.30 -0.60 39.77
CA THR A 430 -23.26 -1.71 38.81
C THR A 430 -22.64 -2.95 39.44
N ILE A 431 -23.18 -4.11 39.12
CA ILE A 431 -22.70 -5.42 39.57
C ILE A 431 -22.71 -6.42 38.41
N SER A 432 -21.74 -7.33 38.34
CA SER A 432 -21.72 -8.42 37.34
C SER A 432 -22.06 -9.76 37.99
N GLU A 433 -22.40 -10.77 37.18
CA GLU A 433 -22.70 -12.13 37.70
C GLU A 433 -21.51 -12.81 38.38
N GLU A 434 -20.29 -12.30 38.13
CA GLU A 434 -19.04 -12.78 38.71
C GLU A 434 -18.79 -12.21 40.12
N ASP A 435 -19.53 -11.18 40.52
CA ASP A 435 -19.36 -10.54 41.82
C ASP A 435 -20.03 -11.38 42.93
N GLU A 436 -19.34 -11.52 44.07
CA GLU A 436 -19.78 -12.38 45.19
C GLU A 436 -21.15 -12.01 45.76
N ASP A 437 -21.53 -10.73 45.69
CA ASP A 437 -22.77 -10.18 46.20
C ASP A 437 -23.89 -10.06 45.13
N PHE A 438 -23.72 -10.74 43.99
CA PHE A 438 -24.73 -10.78 42.94
C PHE A 438 -26.00 -11.55 43.37
N ASP A 439 -27.18 -10.92 43.24
CA ASP A 439 -28.47 -11.58 43.43
C ASP A 439 -29.00 -12.12 42.09
N PRO A 440 -29.18 -13.44 41.93
CA PRO A 440 -29.74 -14.04 40.71
C PRO A 440 -31.09 -13.47 40.27
N LYS A 441 -31.89 -12.89 41.18
CA LYS A 441 -33.16 -12.23 40.85
C LYS A 441 -32.96 -11.01 39.95
N MET A 442 -31.78 -10.40 39.92
CA MET A 442 -31.47 -9.27 39.04
C MET A 442 -31.54 -9.65 37.55
N LYS A 443 -31.40 -10.94 37.20
CA LYS A 443 -31.49 -11.42 35.81
C LYS A 443 -32.86 -11.21 35.17
N SER A 444 -33.92 -11.18 35.97
CA SER A 444 -35.30 -10.97 35.51
C SER A 444 -35.80 -9.54 35.72
N GLN A 445 -34.98 -8.66 36.29
CA GLN A 445 -35.34 -7.26 36.53
C GLN A 445 -34.95 -6.39 35.33
N ASN A 446 -35.84 -5.48 34.94
CA ASN A 446 -35.50 -4.47 33.96
C ASN A 446 -34.57 -3.43 34.61
N PHE A 447 -33.43 -3.15 33.97
CA PHE A 447 -32.45 -2.13 34.33
C PHE A 447 -33.09 -0.77 34.70
N MET A 448 -34.13 -0.35 33.97
CA MET A 448 -34.83 0.91 34.22
C MET A 448 -35.78 0.86 35.43
N GLN A 449 -36.17 -0.33 35.89
CA GLN A 449 -37.08 -0.54 37.01
C GLN A 449 -36.34 -0.89 38.32
N SER A 450 -35.06 -1.26 38.25
CA SER A 450 -34.29 -1.68 39.43
C SER A 450 -33.73 -0.51 40.25
N ALA A 451 -33.78 0.73 39.74
CA ALA A 451 -33.39 1.93 40.47
C ALA A 451 -34.32 3.12 40.16
N THR A 452 -35.23 3.43 41.08
CA THR A 452 -36.18 4.56 40.97
C THR A 452 -35.48 5.90 40.73
N THR A 453 -34.34 6.13 41.40
CA THR A 453 -33.57 7.38 41.28
C THR A 453 -32.95 7.56 39.90
N LEU A 454 -32.49 6.47 39.25
CA LEU A 454 -31.99 6.50 37.88
C LEU A 454 -33.13 6.79 36.89
N GLN A 455 -34.30 6.20 37.11
CA GLN A 455 -35.49 6.43 36.30
C GLN A 455 -35.93 7.91 36.37
N GLU A 456 -35.99 8.48 37.58
CA GLU A 456 -36.31 9.90 37.81
C GLU A 456 -35.27 10.83 37.19
N TYR A 457 -33.97 10.49 37.32
CA TYR A 457 -32.89 11.27 36.73
C TYR A 457 -32.98 11.29 35.20
N ILE A 458 -33.16 10.13 34.56
CA ILE A 458 -33.30 10.05 33.10
C ILE A 458 -34.55 10.81 32.63
N ALA A 459 -35.69 10.62 33.30
CA ALA A 459 -36.93 11.30 32.97
C ALA A 459 -36.79 12.84 33.06
N SER A 460 -36.09 13.34 34.08
CA SER A 460 -35.87 14.77 34.32
C SER A 460 -34.80 15.39 33.42
N ASN A 461 -33.97 14.57 32.75
CA ASN A 461 -32.85 15.03 31.94
C ASN A 461 -32.92 14.56 30.47
N LYS A 462 -34.07 14.09 29.99
CA LYS A 462 -34.24 13.57 28.61
C LYS A 462 -33.66 14.50 27.54
N ASP A 463 -33.87 15.81 27.66
CA ASP A 463 -33.41 16.80 26.68
C ASP A 463 -31.89 17.03 26.69
N ARG A 464 -31.20 16.59 27.75
CA ARG A 464 -29.74 16.67 27.91
C ARG A 464 -29.01 15.40 27.50
N ILE A 465 -29.75 14.31 27.31
CA ILE A 465 -29.22 13.01 26.90
C ILE A 465 -29.22 13.00 25.37
N ILE A 466 -28.11 13.44 24.78
CA ILE A 466 -27.93 13.55 23.33
C ILE A 466 -27.24 12.27 22.83
N ASN A 467 -27.70 11.71 21.71
CA ASN A 467 -27.12 10.52 21.04
C ASN A 467 -27.17 9.20 21.83
N THR A 468 -28.15 9.00 22.69
CA THR A 468 -28.41 7.68 23.30
C THR A 468 -29.91 7.47 23.38
N ASP A 469 -30.42 6.44 22.70
CA ASP A 469 -31.82 6.03 22.87
C ASP A 469 -31.97 5.29 24.21
N ILE A 470 -32.14 6.07 25.28
CA ILE A 470 -32.39 5.56 26.64
C ILE A 470 -33.89 5.29 26.83
N SER A 471 -34.71 5.29 25.77
CA SER A 471 -36.16 5.07 25.92
C SER A 471 -36.49 3.64 26.38
N ASN A 472 -35.63 2.65 26.09
CA ASN A 472 -35.81 1.26 26.54
C ASN A 472 -34.53 0.39 26.61
N PRO A 473 -33.41 0.84 27.21
CA PRO A 473 -32.21 0.00 27.32
C PRO A 473 -32.47 -1.19 28.25
N LYS A 474 -32.16 -2.40 27.77
CA LYS A 474 -32.41 -3.65 28.50
C LYS A 474 -31.13 -4.29 29.02
N TYR A 475 -29.99 -3.99 28.39
CA TYR A 475 -28.72 -4.62 28.69
C TYR A 475 -27.62 -3.56 28.83
N LEU A 476 -26.79 -3.76 29.85
CA LEU A 476 -25.58 -2.99 30.09
C LEU A 476 -24.40 -3.96 30.00
N TYR A 477 -23.38 -3.62 29.22
CA TYR A 477 -22.17 -4.42 29.09
C TYR A 477 -20.94 -3.59 29.42
N GLU A 478 -20.01 -4.17 30.15
CA GLU A 478 -18.64 -3.69 30.28
C GLU A 478 -17.75 -4.53 29.39
N VAL A 479 -17.14 -3.89 28.39
CA VAL A 479 -16.21 -4.53 27.46
C VAL A 479 -14.82 -3.98 27.69
N THR A 480 -13.89 -4.85 28.03
CA THR A 480 -12.49 -4.49 28.27
C THR A 480 -11.63 -4.98 27.12
N PHE A 481 -10.90 -4.06 26.52
CA PHE A 481 -9.93 -4.29 25.47
C PHE A 481 -8.53 -4.10 26.04
N ALA A 482 -7.57 -4.88 25.57
CA ALA A 482 -6.16 -4.71 25.86
C ALA A 482 -5.37 -4.56 24.56
N LYS A 483 -4.19 -3.95 24.66
CA LYS A 483 -3.27 -3.77 23.54
C LYS A 483 -1.92 -4.41 23.87
N PRO A 484 -1.80 -5.75 23.79
CA PRO A 484 -0.52 -6.43 24.05
C PRO A 484 0.60 -5.97 23.10
N GLY A 485 0.22 -5.52 21.89
CA GLY A 485 1.14 -4.94 20.92
C GLY A 485 1.58 -3.52 21.26
N GLY A 486 2.75 -3.13 20.76
CA GLY A 486 3.27 -1.78 20.93
C GLY A 486 2.56 -0.74 20.06
N LEU A 487 2.14 -1.12 18.84
CA LEU A 487 1.55 -0.18 17.89
C LEU A 487 0.15 0.26 18.32
N VAL A 488 -0.02 1.57 18.41
CA VAL A 488 -1.32 2.20 18.64
C VAL A 488 -2.12 2.13 17.34
N MET A 489 -3.40 1.77 17.44
CA MET A 489 -4.33 1.68 16.31
C MET A 489 -5.75 2.07 16.76
N PRO A 490 -6.62 2.56 15.87
CA PRO A 490 -8.06 2.63 16.13
C PRO A 490 -8.62 1.26 16.52
N LEU A 491 -9.61 1.26 17.40
CA LEU A 491 -10.30 0.04 17.83
C LEU A 491 -11.58 -0.12 17.01
N ILE A 492 -11.62 -1.12 16.13
CA ILE A 492 -12.77 -1.47 15.29
C ILE A 492 -13.46 -2.68 15.92
N VAL A 493 -14.75 -2.57 16.26
CA VAL A 493 -15.48 -3.61 16.97
C VAL A 493 -16.82 -3.87 16.30
N GLU A 494 -17.09 -5.12 15.96
CA GLU A 494 -18.42 -5.57 15.57
C GLU A 494 -19.12 -6.23 16.77
N TYR A 495 -20.32 -5.76 17.08
CA TYR A 495 -21.23 -6.35 18.03
C TYR A 495 -22.32 -7.11 17.26
N THR A 496 -22.47 -8.41 17.55
CA THR A 496 -23.61 -9.20 17.04
C THR A 496 -24.62 -9.39 18.16
N TYR A 497 -25.89 -9.17 17.84
CA TYR A 497 -27.00 -9.28 18.78
C TYR A 497 -27.77 -10.59 18.64
N ALA A 498 -28.53 -10.95 19.67
CA ALA A 498 -29.34 -12.17 19.71
C ALA A 498 -30.41 -12.25 18.61
N ASP A 499 -30.83 -11.12 18.04
CA ASP A 499 -31.76 -11.07 16.91
C ASP A 499 -31.08 -11.25 15.53
N GLY A 500 -29.76 -11.42 15.52
CA GLY A 500 -28.94 -11.58 14.32
C GLY A 500 -28.47 -10.26 13.69
N THR A 501 -28.89 -9.10 14.22
CA THR A 501 -28.38 -7.81 13.74
C THR A 501 -26.93 -7.59 14.19
N LYS A 502 -26.20 -6.74 13.43
CA LYS A 502 -24.80 -6.41 13.68
C LYS A 502 -24.60 -4.90 13.68
N GLU A 503 -23.74 -4.41 14.56
CA GLU A 503 -23.30 -3.02 14.62
C GLU A 503 -21.77 -2.97 14.62
N GLU A 504 -21.18 -2.18 13.72
CA GLU A 504 -19.75 -1.90 13.72
C GLU A 504 -19.49 -0.52 14.34
N VAL A 505 -18.67 -0.47 15.38
CA VAL A 505 -18.26 0.76 16.06
C VAL A 505 -16.75 0.95 15.90
N ARG A 506 -16.36 2.17 15.52
CA ARG A 506 -14.95 2.56 15.38
C ARG A 506 -14.60 3.59 16.44
N TYR A 507 -13.68 3.23 17.33
CA TYR A 507 -13.10 4.16 18.29
C TYR A 507 -11.75 4.66 17.75
N PRO A 508 -11.50 5.97 17.81
CA PRO A 508 -10.27 6.54 17.29
C PRO A 508 -9.08 6.14 18.19
N ALA A 509 -7.85 6.23 17.66
CA ALA A 509 -6.62 5.83 18.35
C ALA A 509 -6.42 6.50 19.73
N GLN A 510 -7.00 7.68 19.94
CA GLN A 510 -6.99 8.43 21.19
C GLN A 510 -7.72 7.70 22.34
N ILE A 511 -8.45 6.62 22.06
CA ILE A 511 -9.00 5.73 23.09
C ILE A 511 -7.92 5.21 24.06
N TRP A 512 -6.68 5.09 23.59
CA TRP A 512 -5.52 4.65 24.36
C TRP A 512 -4.81 5.78 25.13
N ALA A 513 -5.24 7.05 25.01
CA ALA A 513 -4.50 8.19 25.56
C ALA A 513 -4.40 8.22 27.09
N LYS A 514 -5.41 7.69 27.79
CA LYS A 514 -5.41 7.62 29.27
C LYS A 514 -4.78 6.35 29.83
N SER A 515 -4.59 5.34 28.99
CA SER A 515 -4.05 4.03 29.36
C SER A 515 -3.48 3.36 28.12
N ASN A 516 -2.17 3.11 28.14
CA ASN A 516 -1.46 2.55 27.01
C ASN A 516 -1.70 1.04 26.83
N SER A 517 -2.26 0.35 27.84
CA SER A 517 -2.39 -1.11 27.83
C SER A 517 -3.84 -1.59 27.75
N GLU A 518 -4.79 -0.89 28.39
CA GLU A 518 -6.17 -1.37 28.53
C GLU A 518 -7.17 -0.23 28.47
N VAL A 519 -8.32 -0.48 27.86
CA VAL A 519 -9.47 0.42 27.88
C VAL A 519 -10.75 -0.35 28.11
N THR A 520 -11.63 0.22 28.93
CA THR A 520 -12.94 -0.32 29.22
C THR A 520 -14.01 0.59 28.64
N LYS A 521 -14.98 0.00 27.94
CA LYS A 521 -16.17 0.66 27.40
C LYS A 521 -17.42 0.07 28.02
N VAL A 522 -18.30 0.95 28.47
CA VAL A 522 -19.64 0.57 28.91
C VAL A 522 -20.60 0.81 27.76
N LEU A 523 -21.32 -0.24 27.36
CA LEU A 523 -22.30 -0.25 26.27
C LEU A 523 -23.69 -0.38 26.85
N VAL A 524 -24.60 0.46 26.36
CA VAL A 524 -26.02 0.45 26.71
C VAL A 524 -26.80 0.06 25.46
N THR A 525 -27.59 -1.01 25.52
CA THR A 525 -28.32 -1.53 24.36
C THR A 525 -29.68 -2.12 24.76
N ASP A 526 -30.63 -2.10 23.83
CA ASP A 526 -31.95 -2.73 23.93
C ASP A 526 -31.91 -4.23 23.56
N LYS A 527 -30.79 -4.71 23.02
CA LYS A 527 -30.59 -6.08 22.53
C LYS A 527 -29.45 -6.79 23.28
N GLU A 528 -29.61 -8.09 23.46
CA GLU A 528 -28.55 -8.91 24.05
C GLU A 528 -27.39 -9.09 23.07
N ILE A 529 -26.16 -8.78 23.50
CA ILE A 529 -24.94 -9.05 22.74
C ILE A 529 -24.58 -10.52 22.90
N THR A 530 -24.42 -11.22 21.77
CA THR A 530 -24.05 -12.64 21.71
C THR A 530 -22.63 -12.85 21.18
N ASN A 531 -22.10 -11.89 20.42
CA ASN A 531 -20.71 -11.92 19.98
C ASN A 531 -20.11 -10.51 19.93
N VAL A 532 -18.83 -10.41 20.29
CA VAL A 532 -17.99 -9.23 20.09
C VAL A 532 -16.78 -9.68 19.30
N GLN A 533 -16.49 -8.99 18.19
CA GLN A 533 -15.34 -9.29 17.33
C GLN A 533 -14.56 -8.01 17.06
N ILE A 534 -13.25 -8.04 17.37
CA ILE A 534 -12.32 -6.97 17.01
C ILE A 534 -11.87 -7.19 15.57
N ASP A 535 -11.89 -6.09 14.81
CA ASP A 535 -11.37 -5.99 13.44
C ASP A 535 -11.79 -7.16 12.52
N PRO A 536 -13.10 -7.40 12.32
CA PRO A 536 -13.59 -8.54 11.53
C PRO A 536 -13.13 -8.52 10.06
N LYS A 537 -12.68 -7.36 9.56
CA LYS A 537 -12.22 -7.13 8.18
C LYS A 537 -10.70 -7.11 8.05
N LEU A 538 -9.96 -7.30 9.15
CA LEU A 538 -8.49 -7.34 9.19
C LEU A 538 -7.83 -6.05 8.66
N GLU A 539 -8.39 -4.91 9.03
CA GLU A 539 -7.99 -3.56 8.61
C GLU A 539 -6.78 -3.00 9.38
N THR A 540 -6.35 -3.64 10.47
CA THR A 540 -5.32 -3.09 11.37
C THR A 540 -3.99 -3.83 11.36
N ALA A 541 -3.88 -4.96 10.66
CA ALA A 541 -2.70 -5.85 10.65
C ALA A 541 -2.40 -6.48 12.03
N ASP A 542 -3.44 -6.79 12.79
CA ASP A 542 -3.33 -7.54 14.05
C ASP A 542 -2.63 -8.89 13.84
N ILE A 543 -1.58 -9.15 14.63
CA ILE A 543 -0.78 -10.37 14.50
C ILE A 543 -1.39 -11.59 15.22
N ASP A 544 -2.33 -11.38 16.14
CA ASP A 544 -2.98 -12.45 16.91
C ASP A 544 -4.50 -12.30 16.96
N VAL A 545 -5.15 -12.67 15.86
CA VAL A 545 -6.62 -12.66 15.78
C VAL A 545 -7.32 -13.68 16.69
N THR A 546 -6.58 -14.59 17.36
CA THR A 546 -7.18 -15.62 18.22
C THR A 546 -7.72 -15.05 19.52
N ASN A 547 -7.30 -13.85 19.89
CA ASN A 547 -7.68 -13.14 21.10
C ASN A 547 -8.73 -12.03 20.83
N ASN A 548 -9.28 -11.96 19.61
CA ASN A 548 -10.13 -10.86 19.13
C ASN A 548 -11.64 -11.09 19.34
N SER A 549 -12.06 -12.22 19.91
CA SER A 549 -13.49 -12.59 19.97
C SER A 549 -13.99 -12.96 21.36
N TRP A 550 -15.26 -12.63 21.62
CA TRP A 550 -16.04 -13.16 22.73
C TRP A 550 -17.38 -13.71 22.22
N PRO A 551 -17.79 -14.93 22.60
CA PRO A 551 -16.95 -15.95 23.23
C PRO A 551 -15.68 -16.22 22.42
N LYS A 552 -14.62 -16.71 23.08
CA LYS A 552 -13.38 -17.05 22.37
C LYS A 552 -13.72 -18.10 21.32
N ASN A 553 -13.40 -17.81 20.06
CA ASN A 553 -13.54 -18.79 18.99
C ASN A 553 -12.52 -19.89 19.27
N GLU A 554 -12.97 -21.11 19.58
CA GLU A 554 -12.11 -22.28 19.64
C GLU A 554 -11.69 -22.66 18.21
N THR A 555 -10.79 -21.89 17.61
CA THR A 555 -10.15 -22.30 16.36
C THR A 555 -9.12 -23.37 16.68
N GLU A 556 -9.37 -24.62 16.27
CA GLU A 556 -8.36 -25.69 16.28
C GLU A 556 -7.04 -25.18 15.70
N SER A 557 -5.94 -25.33 16.44
CA SER A 557 -4.64 -24.88 15.95
C SER A 557 -4.24 -25.68 14.70
N LYS A 558 -3.32 -25.14 13.90
CA LYS A 558 -2.73 -25.89 12.76
C LYS A 558 -2.12 -27.22 13.21
N PHE A 559 -1.64 -27.28 14.46
CA PHE A 559 -1.10 -28.50 15.06
C PHE A 559 -2.20 -29.50 15.44
N ASP A 560 -3.34 -29.02 15.93
CA ASP A 560 -4.50 -29.88 16.25
C ASP A 560 -5.12 -30.46 14.97
N LYS A 561 -5.21 -29.64 13.90
CA LYS A 561 -5.60 -30.10 12.56
C LYS A 561 -4.62 -31.10 11.96
N PHE A 562 -3.32 -30.91 12.15
CA PHE A 562 -2.31 -31.87 11.72
C PHE A 562 -2.41 -33.19 12.51
N LYS A 563 -2.62 -33.13 13.83
CA LYS A 563 -2.83 -34.32 14.66
C LYS A 563 -4.10 -35.09 14.29
N SER A 564 -5.20 -34.41 13.96
CA SER A 564 -6.44 -35.06 13.55
C SER A 564 -6.31 -35.73 12.18
N GLN A 565 -5.50 -35.17 11.27
CA GLN A 565 -5.17 -35.77 9.97
C GLN A 565 -4.24 -36.99 10.05
N ILE A 566 -3.45 -37.15 11.12
CA ILE A 566 -2.59 -38.33 11.33
C ILE A 566 -3.33 -39.47 12.06
N LYS A 567 -4.46 -39.16 12.71
CA LYS A 567 -5.30 -40.14 13.42
C LYS A 567 -6.37 -40.81 12.55
N ASN A 568 -6.51 -40.38 11.30
CA ASN A 568 -7.29 -41.05 10.25
C ASN A 568 -6.32 -41.64 9.21
#